data_AF-A0A958BJ55-F1
#
_entry.id   AF-A0A958BJ55-F1
#
_cell.length_a   1.000
_cell.length_b   1.000
_cell.length_c   1.000
_cell.angle_alpha   90.00
_cell.angle_beta   90.00
_cell.angle_gamma   90.00
#
_symmetry.space_group_name_H-M   'P 1'
#
loop_
_entity.id
_entity.type
_entity.pdbx_description
1 polymer ?
#
loop_
_entity_poly.entity_id
_entity_poly.type
_entity_poly.pdbx_seq_one_letter_code
_entity_poly.pdbx_strand_id
1 'polypeptide(L)'
;GKRGAWASVTADRKTMLAHGDRYDLLDEIVNFPRSIGSVEVAIFFKEIDKGDWRVSLRSKRYLDVGAIANSFGGGGHKFAAGLSLKGTRQEVRNHLIKKIEASLK
;
A
#
# COMPACT_ATOMS: atom_id res chain seq x y z
N GLY A 1 5.89 -1.27 -23.74
CA GLY A 1 6.17 -1.45 -22.30
C GLY A 1 4.90 -1.20 -21.54
N LYS A 2 4.59 -1.98 -20.51
CA LYS A 2 3.30 -1.85 -19.80
C LYS A 2 3.39 -0.59 -18.93
N ARG A 3 2.86 0.51 -19.43
CA ARG A 3 2.78 1.77 -18.67
C ARG A 3 1.68 1.62 -17.61
N GLY A 4 2.06 1.76 -16.34
CA GLY A 4 1.15 1.78 -15.20
C GLY A 4 1.64 2.79 -14.18
N ALA A 5 0.74 3.63 -13.68
CA ALA A 5 1.04 4.53 -12.56
C ALA A 5 0.78 3.81 -11.22
N TRP A 6 1.31 4.36 -10.15
CA TRP A 6 0.92 3.99 -8.80
C TRP A 6 0.21 5.17 -8.12
N ALA A 7 -0.63 4.87 -7.14
CA ALA A 7 -1.26 5.88 -6.29
C ALA A 7 -1.30 5.39 -4.84
N SER A 8 -1.13 6.31 -3.90
CA SER A 8 -1.11 5.98 -2.46
C SER A 8 -2.04 6.86 -1.65
N VAL A 9 -2.75 6.25 -0.70
CA VAL A 9 -3.40 6.97 0.41
C VAL A 9 -2.62 6.71 1.68
N THR A 10 -2.61 7.66 2.61
CA THR A 10 -1.94 7.51 3.90
C THR A 10 -2.84 8.04 5.01
N ALA A 11 -3.10 7.20 6.00
CA ALA A 11 -3.70 7.59 7.27
C ALA A 11 -2.63 7.48 8.36
N ASP A 12 -2.23 8.63 8.91
CA ASP A 12 -1.35 8.67 10.07
C ASP A 12 -2.15 8.41 11.36
N ARG A 13 -1.44 8.17 12.46
CA ARG A 13 -2.07 7.85 13.75
C ARG A 13 -3.05 8.93 14.22
N LYS A 14 -2.74 10.21 13.97
CA LYS A 14 -3.62 11.33 14.34
C LYS A 14 -4.95 11.26 13.59
N THR A 15 -4.88 10.95 12.30
CA THR A 15 -6.06 10.76 11.43
C THR A 15 -6.87 9.55 11.89
N MET A 16 -6.23 8.44 12.22
CA MET A 16 -6.89 7.23 12.72
C MET A 16 -7.68 7.48 14.01
N LEU A 17 -7.03 8.12 15.00
CA LEU A 17 -7.63 8.40 16.31
C LEU A 17 -8.82 9.38 16.22
N ALA A 18 -8.75 10.35 15.31
CA ALA A 18 -9.84 11.31 15.10
C ALA A 18 -11.15 10.66 14.62
N HIS A 19 -11.08 9.45 14.06
CA HIS A 19 -12.21 8.75 13.46
C HIS A 19 -12.54 7.42 14.16
N GLY A 20 -12.08 7.24 15.40
CA GLY A 20 -12.46 6.12 16.26
C GLY A 20 -11.89 4.77 15.81
N ASP A 21 -10.67 4.76 15.23
CA ASP A 21 -9.87 3.56 15.06
C ASP A 21 -10.58 2.41 14.33
N ARG A 22 -11.42 2.75 13.33
CA ARG A 22 -12.11 1.74 12.52
C ARG A 22 -11.19 1.18 11.43
N TYR A 23 -10.17 0.45 11.87
CA TYR A 23 -9.10 -0.08 11.02
C TYR A 23 -9.63 -0.92 9.84
N ASP A 24 -10.71 -1.67 10.03
CA ASP A 24 -11.25 -2.59 9.03
C ASP A 24 -12.02 -1.88 7.90
N LEU A 25 -12.66 -0.74 8.20
CA LEU A 25 -13.38 0.05 7.20
C LEU A 25 -12.43 0.73 6.20
N LEU A 26 -11.21 1.05 6.65
CA LEU A 26 -10.26 1.78 5.82
C LEU A 26 -9.48 0.87 4.87
N ASP A 27 -9.48 -0.45 5.09
CA ASP A 27 -8.76 -1.35 4.19
C ASP A 27 -9.38 -1.41 2.79
N GLU A 28 -10.66 -1.04 2.65
CA GLU A 28 -11.33 -0.86 1.36
C GLU A 28 -10.98 0.46 0.65
N ILE A 29 -10.41 1.46 1.36
CA ILE A 29 -10.01 2.75 0.75
C ILE A 29 -9.01 2.57 -0.37
N VAL A 30 -8.18 1.51 -0.32
CA VAL A 30 -7.22 1.19 -1.38
C VAL A 30 -7.89 0.97 -2.75
N ASN A 31 -9.20 0.66 -2.79
CA ASN A 31 -9.95 0.52 -4.03
C ASN A 31 -10.24 1.85 -4.73
N PHE A 32 -10.30 2.98 -3.98
CA PHE A 32 -10.51 4.29 -4.57
C PHE A 32 -9.39 4.69 -5.55
N PRO A 33 -8.09 4.74 -5.16
CA PRO A 33 -7.02 5.02 -6.10
C PRO A 33 -6.90 3.93 -7.20
N ARG A 34 -7.29 2.68 -6.92
CA ARG A 34 -7.33 1.61 -7.92
C ARG A 34 -8.33 1.88 -9.04
N SER A 35 -9.42 2.59 -8.76
CA SER A 35 -10.47 2.88 -9.76
C SER A 35 -9.97 3.80 -10.89
N ILE A 36 -8.91 4.60 -10.64
CA ILE A 36 -8.30 5.49 -11.63
C ILE A 36 -7.69 4.66 -12.76
N GLY A 37 -8.12 4.89 -14.00
CA GLY A 37 -7.78 4.05 -15.17
C GLY A 37 -6.27 3.80 -15.35
N SER A 38 -5.44 4.83 -15.16
CA SER A 38 -3.99 4.77 -15.32
C SER A 38 -3.25 4.06 -14.17
N VAL A 39 -3.90 3.88 -13.02
CA VAL A 39 -3.29 3.26 -11.84
C VAL A 39 -3.25 1.74 -12.03
N GLU A 40 -2.04 1.20 -12.01
CA GLU A 40 -1.76 -0.24 -11.96
C GLU A 40 -1.64 -0.72 -10.53
N VAL A 41 -1.08 0.08 -9.61
CA VAL A 41 -0.88 -0.29 -8.20
C VAL A 41 -1.46 0.78 -7.28
N ALA A 42 -2.38 0.38 -6.42
CA ALA A 42 -2.91 1.17 -5.33
C ALA A 42 -2.29 0.72 -4.01
N ILE A 43 -1.91 1.70 -3.19
CA ILE A 43 -1.22 1.50 -1.92
C ILE A 43 -1.99 2.24 -0.83
N PHE A 44 -2.22 1.58 0.30
CA PHE A 44 -2.75 2.25 1.48
C PHE A 44 -1.82 2.05 2.66
N PHE A 45 -1.25 3.15 3.15
CA PHE A 45 -0.40 3.17 4.34
C PHE A 45 -1.24 3.56 5.56
N LYS A 46 -1.22 2.74 6.59
CA LYS A 46 -1.98 2.92 7.84
C LYS A 46 -1.05 2.82 9.03
N GLU A 47 -0.84 3.92 9.74
CA GLU A 47 -0.05 3.92 10.97
C GLU A 47 -0.91 3.37 12.12
N ILE A 48 -0.60 2.15 12.58
CA ILE A 48 -1.35 1.47 13.66
C ILE A 48 -0.79 1.83 15.05
N ASP A 49 0.49 2.14 15.12
CA ASP A 49 1.15 2.70 16.29
C ASP A 49 2.33 3.56 15.83
N LYS A 50 2.94 4.34 16.72
CA LYS A 50 4.04 5.25 16.39
C LYS A 50 5.17 4.50 15.66
N GLY A 51 5.30 4.78 14.36
CA GLY A 51 6.31 4.14 13.52
C GLY A 51 6.02 2.68 13.15
N ASP A 52 4.82 2.16 13.42
CA ASP A 52 4.36 0.85 12.97
C ASP A 52 3.25 1.00 11.93
N TRP A 53 3.50 0.49 10.73
CA TRP A 53 2.67 0.73 9.56
C TRP A 53 2.14 -0.58 8.99
N ARG A 54 0.83 -0.70 8.86
CA ARG A 54 0.20 -1.68 7.99
C ARG A 54 0.04 -1.10 6.60
N VAL A 55 0.43 -1.86 5.60
CA VAL A 55 0.33 -1.45 4.20
C VAL A 55 -0.49 -2.46 3.42
N SER A 56 -1.53 -1.96 2.76
CA SER A 56 -2.37 -2.75 1.85
C SER A 56 -2.01 -2.42 0.41
N LEU A 57 -1.79 -3.46 -0.40
CA LEU A 57 -1.48 -3.36 -1.82
C LEU A 57 -2.60 -3.98 -2.63
N ARG A 58 -2.97 -3.29 -3.71
CA ARG A 58 -3.81 -3.85 -4.77
C ARG A 58 -3.20 -3.53 -6.12
N SER A 59 -3.19 -4.50 -7.03
CA SER A 59 -2.89 -4.24 -8.43
C SER A 59 -4.08 -4.52 -9.33
N LYS A 60 -4.01 -4.00 -10.56
CA LYS A 60 -5.14 -4.05 -11.50
C LYS A 60 -5.01 -5.15 -12.54
N ARG A 61 -3.85 -5.31 -13.18
CA ARG A 61 -3.75 -6.12 -14.41
C ARG A 61 -2.63 -7.13 -14.37
N TYR A 62 -1.41 -6.73 -14.05
CA TYR A 62 -0.25 -7.58 -14.29
C TYR A 62 0.78 -7.60 -13.17
N LEU A 63 0.89 -6.52 -12.40
CA LEU A 63 1.94 -6.43 -11.39
C LEU A 63 1.60 -7.32 -10.20
N ASP A 64 2.53 -8.20 -9.81
CA ASP A 64 2.36 -9.12 -8.69
C ASP A 64 2.70 -8.40 -7.37
N VAL A 65 1.68 -7.93 -6.67
CA VAL A 65 1.87 -7.26 -5.36
C VAL A 65 2.11 -8.25 -4.23
N GLY A 66 1.74 -9.54 -4.40
CA GLY A 66 2.04 -10.60 -3.44
C GLY A 66 3.53 -10.87 -3.36
N ALA A 67 4.19 -10.97 -4.51
CA ALA A 67 5.65 -11.09 -4.58
C ALA A 67 6.38 -9.88 -3.98
N ILE A 68 5.85 -8.67 -4.19
CA ILE A 68 6.38 -7.45 -3.55
C ILE A 68 6.23 -7.56 -2.03
N ALA A 69 5.02 -7.83 -1.52
CA ALA A 69 4.78 -7.95 -0.09
C ALA A 69 5.65 -9.04 0.58
N ASN A 70 5.78 -10.20 -0.06
CA ASN A 70 6.66 -11.29 0.41
C ASN A 70 8.12 -10.83 0.55
N SER A 71 8.61 -9.97 -0.36
CA SER A 71 9.99 -9.44 -0.27
C SER A 71 10.23 -8.51 0.93
N PHE A 72 9.16 -8.06 1.60
CA PHE A 72 9.19 -7.28 2.83
C PHE A 72 8.71 -8.08 4.06
N GLY A 73 8.57 -9.41 3.94
CA GLY A 73 8.07 -10.27 5.03
C GLY A 73 6.55 -10.21 5.25
N GLY A 74 5.80 -9.61 4.33
CA GLY A 74 4.34 -9.71 4.27
C GLY A 74 3.88 -10.90 3.43
N GLY A 75 2.69 -10.80 2.84
CA GLY A 75 2.18 -11.81 1.92
C GLY A 75 0.80 -11.52 1.35
N GLY A 76 0.29 -12.47 0.56
CA GLY A 76 -1.02 -12.40 -0.08
C GLY A 76 -1.02 -12.96 -1.49
N HIS A 77 -1.94 -12.49 -2.31
CA HIS A 77 -2.16 -12.92 -3.68
C HIS A 77 -1.57 -11.92 -4.68
N LYS A 78 -1.45 -12.37 -5.94
CA LYS A 78 -0.93 -11.58 -7.06
C LYS A 78 -1.52 -10.17 -7.16
N PHE A 79 -2.82 -10.02 -6.91
CA PHE A 79 -3.53 -8.74 -7.06
C PHE A 79 -3.90 -8.06 -5.73
N ALA A 80 -3.65 -8.71 -4.60
CA ALA A 80 -4.07 -8.25 -3.29
C ALA A 80 -3.15 -8.80 -2.20
N ALA A 81 -2.38 -7.93 -1.56
CA ALA A 81 -1.40 -8.33 -0.56
C ALA A 81 -1.30 -7.29 0.57
N GLY A 82 -0.71 -7.70 1.68
CA GLY A 82 -0.49 -6.85 2.84
C GLY A 82 0.88 -7.09 3.46
N LEU A 83 1.43 -6.07 4.10
CA LEU A 83 2.70 -6.12 4.81
C LEU A 83 2.70 -5.17 6.00
N SER A 84 3.57 -5.44 6.97
CA SER A 84 3.84 -4.54 8.09
C SER A 84 5.27 -4.02 7.99
N LEU A 85 5.45 -2.71 8.16
CA LEU A 85 6.74 -2.04 8.09
C LEU A 85 6.94 -1.15 9.32
N LYS A 86 8.18 -1.08 9.79
CA LYS A 86 8.56 -0.20 10.91
C LYS A 86 9.46 0.92 10.42
N GLY A 87 9.30 2.10 11.01
CA GLY A 87 10.10 3.28 10.73
C GLY A 87 9.27 4.54 10.58
N THR A 88 9.94 5.62 10.20
CA THR A 88 9.26 6.89 9.90
C THR A 88 8.39 6.73 8.66
N ARG A 89 7.36 7.58 8.55
CA ARG A 89 6.50 7.67 7.36
C ARG A 89 7.30 7.73 6.06
N GLN A 90 8.39 8.49 6.06
CA GLN A 90 9.19 8.72 4.85
C GLN A 90 10.04 7.51 4.47
N GLU A 91 10.68 6.85 5.45
CA GLU A 91 11.45 5.63 5.21
C GLU A 91 10.56 4.51 4.65
N VAL A 92 9.42 4.26 5.30
CA VAL A 92 8.46 3.23 4.92
C VAL A 92 7.92 3.48 3.51
N ARG A 93 7.53 4.73 3.19
CA ARG A 93 7.04 5.09 1.86
C ARG A 93 8.12 4.96 0.79
N ASN A 94 9.30 5.53 1.02
CA ASN A 94 10.38 5.53 0.03
C ASN A 94 10.84 4.12 -0.31
N HIS A 95 10.98 3.27 0.70
CA HIS A 95 11.44 1.90 0.51
C HIS A 95 10.46 1.09 -0.34
N LEU A 96 9.16 1.17 -0.04
CA LEU A 96 8.15 0.42 -0.76
C LEU A 96 7.88 1.00 -2.17
N ILE A 97 7.77 2.32 -2.31
CA ILE A 97 7.52 2.98 -3.60
C ILE A 97 8.66 2.67 -4.58
N LYS A 98 9.92 2.73 -4.14
CA LYS A 98 11.07 2.40 -4.98
C LYS A 98 10.98 0.97 -5.53
N LYS A 99 10.52 0.01 -4.73
CA LYS A 99 10.33 -1.38 -5.17
C LYS A 99 9.20 -1.51 -6.19
N ILE A 100 8.10 -0.78 -5.99
CA ILE A 100 6.95 -0.76 -6.90
C ILE A 100 7.35 -0.15 -8.25
N GLU A 101 8.03 1.01 -8.24
CA GLU A 101 8.50 1.68 -9.45
C GLU A 101 9.47 0.81 -10.25
N ALA A 102 10.41 0.12 -9.60
CA ALA A 102 11.29 -0.83 -10.26
C ALA A 102 10.55 -2.04 -10.90
N SER A 103 9.33 -2.31 -10.46
CA SER A 103 8.48 -3.41 -10.93
C SER A 103 7.48 -2.98 -12.01
N LEU A 104 7.25 -1.69 -12.19
CA LEU A 104 6.40 -1.11 -13.24
C LEU A 104 7.24 -0.94 -14.53
N LYS A 105 7.09 -1.85 -15.50
CA LYS A 105 7.82 -1.87 -16.79
C LYS A 105 6.90 -1.79 -18.02
#